data_AF-A0AAV0NPF9-F1
#
_entry.id   AF-A0AAV0NPF9-F1
#
_cell.length_a   1.000
_cell.length_b   1.000
_cell.length_c   1.000
_cell.angle_alpha   90.00
_cell.angle_beta   90.00
_cell.angle_gamma   90.00
#
_symmetry.space_group_name_H-M   'P 1'
#
loop_
_entity.id
_entity.type
_entity.pdbx_description
1 polymer ?
#
loop_
_entity_poly.entity_id
_entity_poly.type
_entity_poly.pdbx_seq_one_letter_code
_entity_poly.pdbx_strand_id
1 'polypeptide(L)'
;MAASPNLFCSLMILLLIWIPNSSHASASSQVEHYIIFMESAVMPKVFPTPFHWHLATLSSLGAHASAKLIYSYSHAIDGFSCALTVAEFQALQKSPGYVHSIKDLPVKYDTTHSPKFLGLVSTPGRSGAWEASNYGEGVIIGVVDSGVWPESRSFDDHGMDPVPPRWKGECETGTQFNASSCNNKLIGARVFTRGRVARNMTITMNSPRDEEGHGTHTASTAEGNFVEGEEESFFGYAPGTVKGVAPKAHVAMYKVDNGSFTSDYIAAIDWALRDGVDVLSLSLGFDDCALYDDAVALATFAAVDRNVFVATSAGNRGPMHGKIHNGIPWVLTVAAGTIGRELGAEVKLAGGGASVFGRSIYLGSYSTAEAPIVFLADCSSATEIRRRGAGRVVVCHVDKHTPGDPFANLQKNSGVIVGAIIISPSIIPDAALYFTFR
;
A
#
# COMPACT_ATOMS: atom_id res chain seq x y z
N MET A 1 13.31 -74.06 -65.99
CA MET A 1 14.55 -74.25 -65.20
C MET A 1 14.70 -73.05 -64.27
N ALA A 2 14.89 -73.35 -62.99
CA ALA A 2 15.43 -72.51 -61.90
C ALA A 2 14.62 -71.31 -61.36
N ALA A 3 14.77 -71.11 -60.04
CA ALA A 3 13.99 -70.30 -59.10
C ALA A 3 14.76 -69.04 -58.62
N SER A 4 14.07 -68.20 -57.83
CA SER A 4 14.54 -67.06 -56.99
C SER A 4 15.58 -67.46 -55.90
N PRO A 5 16.06 -66.61 -54.93
CA PRO A 5 15.87 -65.16 -54.59
C PRO A 5 17.16 -64.39 -54.09
N ASN A 6 16.98 -63.11 -53.68
CA ASN A 6 17.66 -62.23 -52.68
C ASN A 6 19.03 -62.56 -52.02
N LEU A 7 19.85 -61.52 -51.76
CA LEU A 7 20.30 -61.01 -50.42
C LEU A 7 21.78 -60.48 -50.38
N PHE A 8 22.01 -59.46 -49.52
CA PHE A 8 23.26 -58.93 -48.92
C PHE A 8 23.99 -57.70 -49.52
N CYS A 9 23.95 -56.58 -48.77
CA CYS A 9 25.15 -55.97 -48.20
C CYS A 9 24.78 -55.12 -46.95
N SER A 10 25.28 -55.52 -45.77
CA SER A 10 24.94 -54.99 -44.44
C SER A 10 25.80 -53.79 -44.04
N LEU A 11 25.15 -52.82 -43.38
CA LEU A 11 25.70 -51.62 -42.75
C LEU A 11 26.41 -51.94 -41.42
N MET A 12 27.50 -51.21 -41.15
CA MET A 12 28.33 -51.28 -39.95
C MET A 12 27.63 -50.84 -38.65
N ILE A 13 28.09 -51.48 -37.57
CA ILE A 13 27.75 -51.38 -36.15
C ILE A 13 28.27 -50.07 -35.52
N LEU A 14 27.42 -49.39 -34.74
CA LEU A 14 27.82 -48.45 -33.69
C LEU A 14 26.85 -48.59 -32.49
N LEU A 15 27.30 -49.36 -31.48
CA LEU A 15 26.69 -49.48 -30.15
C LEU A 15 27.00 -48.22 -29.33
N LEU A 16 25.97 -47.45 -28.97
CA LEU A 16 26.03 -46.48 -27.87
C LEU A 16 25.12 -46.97 -26.75
N ILE A 17 25.74 -47.28 -25.63
CA ILE A 17 25.14 -47.77 -24.38
C ILE A 17 24.32 -46.65 -23.76
N TRP A 18 23.01 -46.89 -23.56
CA TRP A 18 22.10 -46.00 -22.88
C TRP A 18 22.25 -46.20 -21.36
N ILE A 19 22.95 -45.28 -20.69
CA ILE A 19 22.97 -45.21 -19.22
C ILE A 19 21.80 -44.31 -18.81
N PRO A 20 20.83 -44.78 -18.00
CA PRO A 20 19.83 -43.88 -17.45
C PRO A 20 20.52 -42.99 -16.42
N ASN A 21 20.61 -41.69 -16.72
CA ASN A 21 20.93 -40.67 -15.73
C ASN A 21 19.76 -40.61 -14.75
N SER A 22 19.92 -41.27 -13.60
CA SER A 22 19.12 -40.99 -12.42
C SER A 22 19.48 -39.59 -11.92
N SER A 23 18.82 -38.57 -12.46
CA SER A 23 18.81 -37.24 -11.85
C SER A 23 18.07 -37.37 -10.53
N HIS A 24 18.81 -37.61 -9.44
CA HIS A 24 18.29 -37.35 -8.11
C HIS A 24 17.90 -35.87 -8.07
N ALA A 25 16.59 -35.62 -8.02
CA ALA A 25 16.06 -34.33 -7.65
C ALA A 25 16.56 -34.04 -6.24
N SER A 26 17.62 -33.23 -6.14
CA SER A 26 18.00 -32.58 -4.90
C SER A 26 16.76 -31.84 -4.41
N ALA A 27 16.18 -32.30 -3.30
CA ALA A 27 15.13 -31.57 -2.61
C ALA A 27 15.71 -30.18 -2.31
N SER A 28 15.19 -29.16 -2.99
CA SER A 28 15.65 -27.79 -2.79
C SER A 28 15.55 -27.46 -1.30
N SER A 29 16.69 -27.12 -0.67
CA SER A 29 16.76 -26.62 0.70
C SER A 29 16.24 -25.18 0.81
N GLN A 30 15.71 -24.62 -0.27
CA GLN A 30 15.14 -23.28 -0.31
C GLN A 30 13.83 -23.26 0.48
N VAL A 31 13.80 -22.39 1.49
CA VAL A 31 12.62 -22.11 2.31
C VAL A 31 11.78 -21.06 1.60
N GLU A 32 10.48 -21.33 1.44
CA GLU A 32 9.47 -20.40 0.95
C GLU A 32 8.42 -20.15 2.04
N HIS A 33 7.65 -19.08 1.89
CA HIS A 33 6.71 -18.60 2.89
C HIS A 33 5.29 -18.68 2.34
N TYR A 34 4.41 -19.31 3.10
CA TYR A 34 3.06 -19.63 2.69
C TYR A 34 2.05 -19.18 3.75
N ILE A 35 0.85 -18.87 3.30
CA ILE A 35 -0.35 -18.84 4.13
C ILE A 35 -1.15 -20.11 3.83
N ILE A 36 -1.49 -20.85 4.89
CA ILE A 36 -2.20 -22.11 4.86
C ILE A 36 -3.63 -21.89 5.34
N PHE A 37 -4.61 -22.29 4.52
CA PHE A 37 -6.03 -22.27 4.85
C PHE A 37 -6.45 -23.64 5.37
N MET A 38 -7.15 -23.62 6.51
CA MET A 38 -7.56 -24.80 7.26
C MET A 38 -9.08 -24.81 7.41
N GLU A 39 -9.69 -26.00 7.37
CA GLU A 39 -11.11 -26.16 7.66
C GLU A 39 -11.33 -26.26 9.17
N SER A 40 -11.66 -25.15 9.83
CA SER A 40 -11.88 -25.11 11.28
C SER A 40 -12.95 -26.08 11.78
N ALA A 41 -13.92 -26.45 10.94
CA ALA A 41 -14.96 -27.43 11.27
C ALA A 41 -14.43 -28.84 11.56
N VAL A 42 -13.26 -29.21 11.00
CA VAL A 42 -12.64 -30.52 11.24
C VAL A 42 -11.55 -30.50 12.32
N MET A 43 -11.36 -29.36 13.00
CA MET A 43 -10.38 -29.24 14.09
C MET A 43 -10.65 -30.30 15.17
N PRO A 44 -9.69 -31.20 15.47
CA PRO A 44 -9.86 -32.20 16.51
C PRO A 44 -10.11 -31.57 17.87
N LYS A 45 -11.14 -32.04 18.59
CA LYS A 45 -11.54 -31.53 19.92
C LYS A 45 -10.44 -31.63 21.00
N VAL A 46 -9.39 -32.39 20.75
CA VAL A 46 -8.21 -32.49 21.64
C VAL A 46 -7.42 -31.18 21.68
N PHE A 47 -7.53 -30.34 20.65
CA PHE A 47 -6.86 -29.03 20.63
C PHE A 47 -7.72 -27.96 21.29
N PRO A 48 -7.18 -27.24 22.29
CA PRO A 48 -7.95 -26.25 23.04
C PRO A 48 -8.22 -24.97 22.22
N THR A 49 -7.37 -24.63 21.25
CA THR A 49 -7.57 -23.48 20.34
C THR A 49 -6.98 -23.77 18.95
N PRO A 50 -7.40 -23.03 17.90
CA PRO A 50 -6.81 -23.15 16.56
C PRO A 50 -5.29 -23.00 16.56
N PHE A 51 -4.74 -22.09 17.38
CA PHE A 51 -3.29 -21.93 17.55
C PHE A 51 -2.57 -23.23 17.94
N HIS A 52 -3.14 -24.01 18.87
CA HIS A 52 -2.55 -25.29 19.29
C HIS A 52 -2.64 -26.34 18.18
N TRP A 53 -3.74 -26.34 17.42
CA TRP A 53 -3.88 -27.20 16.26
C TRP A 53 -2.85 -26.86 15.18
N HIS A 54 -2.69 -25.57 14.85
CA HIS A 54 -1.72 -25.09 13.85
C HIS A 54 -0.28 -25.46 14.23
N LEU A 55 0.11 -25.27 15.50
CA LEU A 55 1.42 -25.70 16.00
C LEU A 55 1.60 -27.21 15.88
N ALA A 56 0.60 -28.01 16.25
CA ALA A 56 0.66 -29.47 16.15
C ALA A 56 0.77 -29.95 14.70
N THR A 57 0.06 -29.31 13.78
CA THR A 57 0.17 -29.56 12.34
C THR A 57 1.60 -29.31 11.84
N LEU A 58 2.23 -28.21 12.24
CA LEU A 58 3.62 -27.93 11.90
C LEU A 58 4.61 -28.90 12.58
N SER A 59 4.35 -29.32 13.82
CA SER A 59 5.17 -30.32 14.54
C SER A 59 5.17 -31.68 13.88
N SER A 60 4.09 -32.04 13.18
CA SER A 60 3.99 -33.31 12.44
C SER A 60 4.99 -33.42 11.28
N LEU A 61 5.52 -32.28 10.82
CA LEU A 61 6.47 -32.18 9.70
C LEU A 61 7.93 -32.32 10.13
N GLY A 62 8.22 -32.31 11.45
CA GLY A 62 9.56 -32.41 12.00
C GLY A 62 9.78 -31.52 13.24
N ALA A 63 11.01 -31.52 13.77
CA ALA A 63 11.38 -30.67 14.91
C ALA A 63 11.33 -29.17 14.54
N HIS A 64 11.08 -28.32 15.55
CA HIS A 64 11.03 -26.84 15.48
C HIS A 64 9.78 -26.18 14.87
N ALA A 65 8.59 -26.74 15.09
CA ALA A 65 7.31 -26.15 14.66
C ALA A 65 7.10 -24.69 15.09
N SER A 66 7.44 -24.36 16.34
CA SER A 66 7.31 -23.00 16.88
C SER A 66 8.22 -21.99 16.17
N ALA A 67 9.35 -22.43 15.62
CA ALA A 67 10.27 -21.57 14.87
C ALA A 67 9.82 -21.35 13.42
N LYS A 68 8.90 -22.18 12.90
CA LYS A 68 8.38 -22.11 11.53
C LYS A 68 7.05 -21.39 11.44
N LEU A 69 6.30 -21.31 12.53
CA LEU A 69 5.04 -20.58 12.60
C LEU A 69 5.31 -19.07 12.65
N ILE A 70 4.72 -18.33 11.72
CA ILE A 70 4.83 -16.86 11.65
C ILE A 70 3.64 -16.25 12.40
N TYR A 71 2.42 -16.55 11.93
CA TYR A 71 1.17 -16.17 12.60
C TYR A 71 0.16 -17.31 12.55
N SER A 72 -0.76 -17.30 13.52
CA SER A 72 -1.96 -18.11 13.53
C SER A 72 -3.15 -17.16 13.49
N TYR A 73 -4.09 -17.41 12.59
CA TYR A 73 -5.30 -16.62 12.39
C TYR A 73 -6.51 -17.42 12.86
N SER A 74 -7.55 -16.74 13.33
CA SER A 74 -8.81 -17.38 13.72
C SER A 74 -10.04 -16.50 13.56
N HIS A 75 -9.84 -15.26 13.13
CA HIS A 75 -10.89 -14.27 12.89
C HIS A 75 -10.91 -13.86 11.42
N ALA A 76 -9.79 -13.41 10.85
CA ALA A 76 -9.69 -12.99 9.45
C ALA A 76 -9.75 -14.19 8.49
N ILE A 77 -9.01 -15.25 8.79
CA ILE A 77 -9.05 -16.53 8.08
C ILE A 77 -8.89 -17.66 9.08
N ASP A 78 -9.39 -18.85 8.73
CA ASP A 78 -9.08 -20.08 9.44
C ASP A 78 -7.76 -20.64 8.91
N GLY A 79 -6.66 -20.44 9.63
CA GLY A 79 -5.36 -20.87 9.13
C GLY A 79 -4.14 -20.25 9.81
N PHE A 80 -2.98 -20.40 9.18
CA PHE A 80 -1.71 -19.91 9.69
C PHE A 80 -0.71 -19.60 8.58
N SER A 81 0.27 -18.73 8.85
CA SER A 81 1.42 -18.51 7.97
C SER A 81 2.67 -19.19 8.51
N CYS A 82 3.49 -19.72 7.61
CA CYS A 82 4.68 -20.48 7.97
C CYS A 82 5.80 -20.41 6.92
N ALA A 83 7.03 -20.66 7.38
CA ALA A 83 8.20 -20.83 6.53
C ALA A 83 8.52 -22.33 6.37
N LEU A 84 8.48 -22.85 5.14
CA LEU A 84 8.63 -24.27 4.82
C LEU A 84 9.57 -24.49 3.63
N THR A 85 10.32 -25.58 3.66
CA THR A 85 10.95 -26.12 2.44
C THR A 85 9.89 -26.71 1.51
N VAL A 86 10.23 -26.89 0.24
CA VAL A 86 9.31 -27.49 -0.76
C VAL A 86 8.82 -28.88 -0.32
N ALA A 87 9.70 -29.70 0.28
CA ALA A 87 9.34 -31.03 0.75
C ALA A 87 8.36 -30.99 1.94
N GLU A 88 8.58 -30.06 2.88
CA GLU A 88 7.69 -29.88 4.03
C GLU A 88 6.33 -29.33 3.60
N PHE A 89 6.29 -28.41 2.64
CA PHE A 89 5.05 -27.90 2.06
C PHE A 89 4.23 -29.02 1.41
N GLN A 90 4.86 -29.87 0.59
CA GLN A 90 4.19 -31.05 -0.01
C GLN A 90 3.67 -32.05 1.03
N ALA A 91 4.35 -32.19 2.16
CA ALA A 91 3.87 -33.00 3.27
C ALA A 91 2.68 -32.34 3.99
N LEU A 92 2.73 -31.03 4.21
CA LEU A 92 1.67 -30.25 4.86
C LEU A 92 0.35 -30.26 4.06
N GLN A 93 0.40 -30.27 2.73
CA GLN A 93 -0.79 -30.37 1.88
C GLN A 93 -1.59 -31.68 2.08
N LYS A 94 -0.99 -32.68 2.73
CA LYS A 94 -1.64 -33.95 3.08
C LYS A 94 -2.17 -33.97 4.51
N SER A 95 -2.01 -32.87 5.27
CA SER A 95 -2.45 -32.81 6.66
C SER A 95 -3.98 -32.71 6.75
N PRO A 96 -4.60 -33.32 7.78
CA PRO A 96 -6.03 -33.21 8.00
C PRO A 96 -6.46 -31.75 8.16
N GLY A 97 -7.49 -31.34 7.41
CA GLY A 97 -8.04 -29.99 7.44
C GLY A 97 -7.36 -29.00 6.51
N TYR A 98 -6.30 -29.37 5.78
CA TYR A 98 -5.75 -28.51 4.71
C TYR A 98 -6.79 -28.28 3.60
N VAL A 99 -7.01 -27.02 3.24
CA VAL A 99 -7.94 -26.62 2.16
C VAL A 99 -7.16 -26.09 0.96
N HIS A 100 -6.36 -25.05 1.18
CA HIS A 100 -5.63 -24.32 0.15
C HIS A 100 -4.40 -23.64 0.74
N SER A 101 -3.51 -23.13 -0.11
CA SER A 101 -2.39 -22.28 0.32
C SER A 101 -1.95 -21.32 -0.76
N ILE A 102 -1.44 -20.17 -0.31
CA ILE A 102 -1.00 -19.07 -1.18
C ILE A 102 0.41 -18.64 -0.80
N LYS A 103 1.15 -18.05 -1.75
CA LYS A 103 2.48 -17.50 -1.48
C LYS A 103 2.38 -16.17 -0.75
N ASP A 104 3.33 -15.94 0.14
CA ASP A 104 3.38 -14.73 0.94
C ASP A 104 4.13 -13.60 0.20
N LEU A 105 3.38 -12.64 -0.38
CA LEU A 105 3.83 -11.61 -1.34
C LEU A 105 3.89 -10.18 -0.74
N PRO A 106 4.68 -9.25 -1.32
CA PRO A 106 4.74 -7.85 -0.88
C PRO A 106 3.51 -7.02 -1.27
N VAL A 107 3.19 -5.99 -0.49
CA VAL A 107 2.01 -5.09 -0.64
C VAL A 107 2.42 -3.68 -1.11
N LYS A 108 1.50 -2.90 -1.71
CA LYS A 108 1.73 -1.52 -2.20
C LYS A 108 0.68 -0.51 -1.69
N TYR A 109 1.08 0.75 -1.51
CA TYR A 109 0.34 1.90 -0.94
C TYR A 109 -0.47 2.75 -1.95
N ASP A 110 -1.63 3.32 -1.52
CA ASP A 110 -2.53 4.21 -2.31
C ASP A 110 -3.10 5.44 -1.52
N THR A 111 -3.25 6.66 -2.10
CA THR A 111 -3.66 7.90 -1.37
C THR A 111 -4.80 8.73 -2.01
N THR A 112 -5.58 9.54 -1.24
CA THR A 112 -6.27 10.83 -1.65
C THR A 112 -7.00 11.58 -0.48
N HIS A 113 -7.59 12.79 -0.69
CA HIS A 113 -8.08 13.84 0.29
C HIS A 113 -9.33 14.63 -0.24
N SER A 114 -10.34 15.12 0.55
CA SER A 114 -11.46 15.97 0.00
C SER A 114 -12.66 16.55 0.86
N PRO A 115 -12.78 16.56 2.20
CA PRO A 115 -14.09 16.72 2.89
C PRO A 115 -15.05 17.87 2.48
N LYS A 116 -14.54 19.09 2.19
CA LYS A 116 -15.39 20.23 1.75
C LYS A 116 -16.00 20.02 0.36
N PHE A 117 -15.25 19.40 -0.54
CA PHE A 117 -15.71 19.10 -1.89
C PHE A 117 -16.91 18.14 -1.90
N LEU A 118 -16.96 17.24 -0.91
CA LEU A 118 -18.03 16.25 -0.75
C LEU A 118 -19.34 16.83 -0.18
N GLY A 119 -19.39 18.12 0.15
CA GLY A 119 -20.61 18.75 0.69
C GLY A 119 -21.02 18.26 2.08
N LEU A 120 -20.07 17.72 2.86
CA LEU A 120 -20.33 17.20 4.21
C LEU A 120 -20.71 18.28 5.24
N VAL A 121 -20.42 19.55 4.92
CA VAL A 121 -20.72 20.71 5.76
C VAL A 121 -22.20 21.06 5.66
N SER A 122 -22.85 21.27 6.80
CA SER A 122 -24.22 21.74 6.89
C SER A 122 -24.42 23.04 6.14
N THR A 123 -25.49 23.11 5.35
CA THR A 123 -25.94 24.35 4.70
C THR A 123 -27.18 24.84 5.44
N PRO A 124 -27.41 26.16 5.56
CA PRO A 124 -28.61 26.68 6.22
C PRO A 124 -29.88 26.04 5.64
N GLY A 125 -30.62 25.29 6.45
CA GLY A 125 -31.85 24.60 6.06
C GLY A 125 -31.70 23.13 5.61
N ARG A 126 -30.51 22.54 5.62
CA ARG A 126 -30.28 21.10 5.36
C ARG A 126 -29.21 20.51 6.28
N SER A 127 -29.59 19.50 7.05
CA SER A 127 -28.66 18.67 7.84
C SER A 127 -27.82 17.80 6.90
N GLY A 128 -26.51 17.99 6.91
CA GLY A 128 -25.55 17.17 6.15
C GLY A 128 -25.25 15.83 6.82
N ALA A 129 -24.46 14.98 6.15
CA ALA A 129 -24.08 13.67 6.68
C ALA A 129 -23.39 13.77 8.05
N TRP A 130 -22.63 14.84 8.33
CA TRP A 130 -21.99 15.07 9.62
C TRP A 130 -22.95 15.29 10.78
N GLU A 131 -24.01 16.09 10.60
CA GLU A 131 -25.00 16.28 11.66
C GLU A 131 -25.78 15.00 11.90
N ALA A 132 -26.12 14.26 10.83
CA ALA A 132 -26.84 13.01 10.94
C ALA A 132 -26.02 11.89 11.61
N SER A 133 -24.70 11.88 11.43
CA SER A 133 -23.78 10.88 12.01
C SER A 133 -23.04 11.36 13.26
N ASN A 134 -23.34 12.57 13.74
CA ASN A 134 -22.57 13.26 14.78
C ASN A 134 -21.05 13.19 14.52
N TYR A 135 -20.64 13.46 13.28
CA TYR A 135 -19.24 13.46 12.84
C TYR A 135 -18.48 12.13 13.03
N GLY A 136 -19.20 11.01 13.23
CA GLY A 136 -18.61 9.69 13.48
C GLY A 136 -18.36 9.37 14.95
N GLU A 137 -18.97 10.10 15.88
CA GLU A 137 -18.82 9.88 17.33
C GLU A 137 -19.06 8.41 17.72
N GLY A 138 -18.15 7.84 18.51
CA GLY A 138 -18.21 6.46 18.99
C GLY A 138 -17.89 5.37 17.96
N VAL A 139 -17.66 5.74 16.69
CA VAL A 139 -17.19 4.83 15.62
C VAL A 139 -15.69 4.64 15.74
N ILE A 140 -15.22 3.42 15.50
CA ILE A 140 -13.80 3.05 15.52
C ILE A 140 -13.41 2.63 14.10
N ILE A 141 -12.51 3.39 13.48
CA ILE A 141 -11.97 3.09 12.16
C ILE A 141 -10.59 2.45 12.35
N GLY A 142 -10.48 1.20 11.92
CA GLY A 142 -9.24 0.45 11.84
C GLY A 142 -8.51 0.78 10.54
N VAL A 143 -7.27 1.24 10.65
CA VAL A 143 -6.40 1.56 9.51
C VAL A 143 -5.28 0.54 9.46
N VAL A 144 -5.20 -0.22 8.36
CA VAL A 144 -4.08 -1.15 8.12
C VAL A 144 -3.16 -0.49 7.10
N ASP A 145 -2.01 0.02 7.56
CA ASP A 145 -1.14 0.90 6.77
C ASP A 145 0.29 0.98 7.36
N SER A 146 1.14 1.92 6.93
CA SER A 146 2.56 2.06 7.32
C SER A 146 2.80 2.48 8.78
N GLY A 147 1.73 2.68 9.55
CA GLY A 147 1.76 3.11 10.95
C GLY A 147 1.17 4.49 11.14
N VAL A 148 1.38 5.05 12.33
CA VAL A 148 0.89 6.39 12.70
C VAL A 148 1.99 7.24 13.32
N TRP A 149 2.00 8.54 13.01
CA TRP A 149 2.77 9.55 13.73
C TRP A 149 1.91 10.18 14.84
N PRO A 150 1.94 9.67 16.08
CA PRO A 150 0.96 10.01 17.11
C PRO A 150 1.02 11.49 17.53
N GLU A 151 2.17 12.16 17.37
CA GLU A 151 2.32 13.58 17.71
C GLU A 151 1.70 14.54 16.67
N SER A 152 1.13 14.02 15.58
CA SER A 152 0.40 14.86 14.62
C SER A 152 -0.82 15.49 15.29
N ARG A 153 -1.05 16.79 15.05
CA ARG A 153 -2.24 17.49 15.55
C ARG A 153 -3.55 16.86 15.09
N SER A 154 -3.55 16.12 13.98
CA SER A 154 -4.73 15.38 13.50
C SER A 154 -5.15 14.24 14.45
N PHE A 155 -4.27 13.83 15.38
CA PHE A 155 -4.53 12.78 16.35
C PHE A 155 -4.58 13.30 17.79
N ASP A 156 -4.68 14.62 17.97
CA ASP A 156 -5.02 15.21 19.26
C ASP A 156 -6.45 14.84 19.66
N ASP A 157 -6.69 14.64 20.95
CA ASP A 157 -7.97 14.17 21.49
C ASP A 157 -8.87 15.26 22.06
N HIS A 158 -8.56 16.53 21.79
CA HIS A 158 -9.43 17.64 22.13
C HIS A 158 -10.81 17.46 21.48
N GLY A 159 -11.85 17.49 22.33
CA GLY A 159 -13.25 17.33 21.89
C GLY A 159 -13.64 15.90 21.53
N MET A 160 -12.79 14.90 21.80
CA MET A 160 -13.12 13.48 21.68
C MET A 160 -13.83 12.96 22.92
N ASP A 161 -14.78 12.06 22.70
CA ASP A 161 -15.40 11.29 23.77
C ASP A 161 -14.44 10.23 24.33
N PRO A 162 -14.69 9.73 25.55
CA PRO A 162 -13.93 8.60 26.09
C PRO A 162 -13.98 7.37 25.17
N VAL A 163 -12.91 6.58 25.20
CA VAL A 163 -12.81 5.32 24.47
C VAL A 163 -14.06 4.44 24.68
N PRO A 164 -14.71 3.94 23.62
CA PRO A 164 -15.92 3.13 23.75
C PRO A 164 -15.68 1.88 24.61
N PRO A 165 -16.56 1.53 25.58
CA PRO A 165 -16.35 0.37 26.46
C PRO A 165 -16.24 -0.99 25.76
N ARG A 166 -16.72 -1.08 24.52
CA ARG A 166 -16.64 -2.28 23.67
C ARG A 166 -15.25 -2.50 23.06
N TRP A 167 -14.39 -1.47 23.05
CA TRP A 167 -13.04 -1.53 22.49
C TRP A 167 -12.18 -2.48 23.29
N LYS A 168 -11.46 -3.38 22.60
CA LYS A 168 -10.58 -4.39 23.21
C LYS A 168 -9.12 -4.28 22.78
N GLY A 169 -8.82 -3.33 21.89
CA GLY A 169 -7.46 -3.11 21.42
C GLY A 169 -6.58 -2.45 22.48
N GLU A 170 -5.28 -2.42 22.20
CA GLU A 170 -4.28 -1.88 23.12
C GLU A 170 -3.32 -0.94 22.40
N CYS A 171 -2.55 -0.20 23.18
CA CYS A 171 -1.46 0.64 22.69
C CYS A 171 -0.13 -0.10 22.84
N GLU A 172 0.31 -0.77 21.78
CA GLU A 172 1.57 -1.52 21.78
C GLU A 172 2.76 -0.56 21.93
N THR A 173 3.70 -0.92 22.81
CA THR A 173 4.93 -0.16 23.03
C THR A 173 6.07 -0.72 22.19
N GLY A 174 7.01 0.12 21.77
CA GLY A 174 8.14 -0.28 20.96
C GLY A 174 9.13 0.85 20.71
N THR A 175 9.96 0.71 19.68
CA THR A 175 10.92 1.74 19.27
C THR A 175 10.24 3.10 19.10
N GLN A 176 10.61 4.09 19.92
CA GLN A 176 10.08 5.46 19.87
C GLN A 176 8.55 5.55 19.98
N PHE A 177 7.88 4.56 20.58
CA PHE A 177 6.43 4.54 20.75
C PHE A 177 6.11 3.95 22.13
N ASN A 178 5.37 4.69 22.95
CA ASN A 178 5.10 4.32 24.34
C ASN A 178 3.59 4.27 24.61
N ALA A 179 3.18 3.80 25.78
CA ALA A 179 1.77 3.65 26.11
C ALA A 179 0.99 4.99 26.07
N SER A 180 1.67 6.11 26.33
CA SER A 180 1.11 7.47 26.23
C SER A 180 1.01 8.00 24.79
N SER A 181 1.43 7.22 23.79
CA SER A 181 1.26 7.58 22.38
C SER A 181 -0.20 7.42 21.93
N CYS A 182 -1.01 6.66 22.67
CA CYS A 182 -2.46 6.58 22.48
C CYS A 182 -3.19 7.50 23.46
N ASN A 183 -4.33 8.02 23.02
CA ASN A 183 -5.20 8.96 23.73
C ASN A 183 -6.68 8.65 23.37
N ASN A 184 -7.62 9.57 23.60
CA ASN A 184 -9.02 9.32 23.21
C ASN A 184 -9.25 9.41 21.69
N LYS A 185 -8.31 9.92 20.90
CA LYS A 185 -8.37 9.95 19.44
C LYS A 185 -7.74 8.71 18.81
N LEU A 186 -6.45 8.48 19.05
CA LEU A 186 -5.73 7.25 18.71
C LEU A 186 -5.87 6.27 19.87
N ILE A 187 -6.86 5.39 19.80
CA ILE A 187 -7.27 4.54 20.94
C ILE A 187 -6.54 3.19 20.99
N GLY A 188 -5.84 2.83 19.91
CA GLY A 188 -4.98 1.66 19.87
C GLY A 188 -4.06 1.67 18.66
N ALA A 189 -2.92 1.01 18.84
CA ALA A 189 -1.87 0.97 17.83
C ALA A 189 -1.08 -0.32 17.99
N ARG A 190 -0.90 -1.08 16.90
CA ARG A 190 -0.18 -2.37 16.86
C ARG A 190 0.76 -2.43 15.67
N VAL A 191 1.78 -3.28 15.75
CA VAL A 191 2.71 -3.52 14.64
C VAL A 191 2.82 -5.01 14.27
N PHE A 192 2.85 -5.30 12.97
CA PHE A 192 2.94 -6.65 12.43
C PHE A 192 4.20 -6.78 11.56
N THR A 193 5.23 -7.42 12.11
CA THR A 193 6.53 -7.57 11.45
C THR A 193 7.03 -9.01 11.36
N ARG A 194 6.30 -10.02 11.85
CA ARG A 194 6.82 -11.40 11.90
C ARG A 194 7.02 -11.99 10.51
N GLY A 195 6.24 -11.57 9.50
CA GLY A 195 6.45 -11.96 8.11
C GLY A 195 7.82 -11.52 7.58
N ARG A 196 8.28 -10.33 8.00
CA ARG A 196 9.63 -9.81 7.73
C ARG A 196 10.71 -10.51 8.55
N VAL A 197 10.49 -10.74 9.84
CA VAL A 197 11.41 -11.51 10.71
C VAL A 197 11.67 -12.89 10.13
N ALA A 198 10.62 -13.58 9.66
CA ALA A 198 10.72 -14.91 9.06
C ALA A 198 11.57 -14.96 7.78
N ARG A 199 11.88 -13.80 7.18
CA ARG A 199 12.77 -13.65 6.01
C ARG A 199 14.11 -13.01 6.35
N ASN A 200 14.46 -12.97 7.64
CA ASN A 200 15.70 -12.37 8.15
C ASN A 200 15.86 -10.90 7.73
N MET A 201 14.74 -10.18 7.55
CA MET A 201 14.79 -8.75 7.27
C MET A 201 15.02 -7.96 8.56
N THR A 202 15.88 -6.95 8.50
CA THR A 202 16.10 -6.03 9.61
C THR A 202 14.91 -5.10 9.80
N ILE A 203 14.46 -4.97 11.05
CA ILE A 203 13.38 -4.06 11.43
C ILE A 203 13.98 -2.95 12.28
N THR A 204 13.97 -1.73 11.74
CA THR A 204 14.50 -0.53 12.41
C THR A 204 13.46 0.10 13.33
N MET A 205 12.20 0.21 12.87
CA MET A 205 11.08 0.74 13.64
C MET A 205 10.10 -0.37 14.04
N ASN A 206 10.49 -1.19 15.02
CA ASN A 206 9.62 -2.24 15.58
C ASN A 206 8.63 -1.65 16.59
N SER A 207 7.72 -0.82 16.09
CA SER A 207 6.63 -0.18 16.81
C SER A 207 5.57 0.31 15.83
N PRO A 208 4.38 0.73 16.30
CA PRO A 208 3.35 1.30 15.44
C PRO A 208 3.71 2.66 14.81
N ARG A 209 4.88 3.24 15.14
CA ARG A 209 5.31 4.54 14.61
C ARG A 209 5.47 4.48 13.09
N ASP A 210 4.89 5.45 12.41
CA ASP A 210 5.08 5.66 10.97
C ASP A 210 6.45 6.26 10.68
N GLU A 211 7.19 5.68 9.74
CA GLU A 211 8.47 6.22 9.22
C GLU A 211 8.40 6.57 7.73
N GLU A 212 7.26 6.30 7.09
CA GLU A 212 7.03 6.52 5.67
C GLU A 212 6.12 7.75 5.46
N GLY A 213 5.01 7.82 6.20
CA GLY A 213 4.04 8.91 6.17
C GLY A 213 2.67 8.52 5.61
N HIS A 214 2.56 7.41 4.87
CA HIS A 214 1.35 6.97 4.20
C HIS A 214 0.21 6.70 5.18
N GLY A 215 0.44 5.90 6.22
CA GLY A 215 -0.55 5.57 7.24
C GLY A 215 -1.01 6.78 8.05
N THR A 216 -0.09 7.70 8.37
CA THR A 216 -0.43 9.00 8.97
C THR A 216 -1.34 9.82 8.05
N HIS A 217 -1.04 9.84 6.75
CA HIS A 217 -1.81 10.59 5.76
C HIS A 217 -3.21 9.97 5.51
N THR A 218 -3.31 8.64 5.40
CA THR A 218 -4.58 7.95 5.16
C THR A 218 -5.49 8.00 6.39
N ALA A 219 -4.95 7.75 7.59
CA ALA A 219 -5.72 7.86 8.84
C ALA A 219 -6.21 9.29 9.09
N SER A 220 -5.37 10.31 8.89
CA SER A 220 -5.79 11.71 9.04
C SER A 220 -6.82 12.15 7.99
N THR A 221 -6.80 11.55 6.80
CA THR A 221 -7.84 11.78 5.78
C THR A 221 -9.17 11.19 6.18
N ALA A 222 -9.19 9.95 6.65
CA ALA A 222 -10.43 9.24 6.97
C ALA A 222 -11.04 9.78 8.27
N GLU A 223 -10.24 9.97 9.31
CA GLU A 223 -10.72 10.35 10.63
C GLU A 223 -9.81 11.32 11.38
N GLY A 224 -8.99 12.15 10.74
CA GLY A 224 -8.24 13.20 11.46
C GLY A 224 -9.17 14.16 12.22
N ASN A 225 -8.80 14.52 13.44
CA ASN A 225 -9.51 15.53 14.23
C ASN A 225 -9.41 16.92 13.55
N PHE A 226 -10.21 17.88 14.01
CA PHE A 226 -10.12 19.26 13.58
C PHE A 226 -8.78 19.87 14.00
N VAL A 227 -7.99 20.29 13.02
CA VAL A 227 -6.79 21.08 13.24
C VAL A 227 -7.05 22.50 12.77
N GLU A 228 -7.34 23.39 13.71
CA GLU A 228 -7.65 24.78 13.45
C GLU A 228 -6.38 25.61 13.20
N GLY A 229 -6.46 26.53 12.24
CA GLY A 229 -5.40 27.50 11.95
C GLY A 229 -5.23 27.74 10.45
N GLU A 230 -5.10 29.01 10.06
CA GLU A 230 -4.79 29.42 8.69
C GLU A 230 -3.35 29.06 8.26
N GLU A 231 -2.49 28.73 9.23
CA GLU A 231 -1.10 28.30 9.00
C GLU A 231 -0.99 26.83 8.58
N GLU A 232 -2.03 26.01 8.83
CA GLU A 232 -2.05 24.63 8.36
C GLU A 232 -2.15 24.60 6.84
N SER A 233 -1.07 24.15 6.23
CA SER A 233 -0.88 24.20 4.79
C SER A 233 0.21 23.23 4.39
N PHE A 234 0.20 22.80 3.14
CA PHE A 234 1.35 22.15 2.56
C PHE A 234 2.31 23.24 2.07
N PHE A 235 3.24 23.71 2.92
CA PHE A 235 4.19 24.79 2.58
C PHE A 235 3.53 26.04 1.96
N GLY A 236 2.41 26.50 2.55
CA GLY A 236 1.63 27.63 2.05
C GLY A 236 0.58 27.28 0.99
N TYR A 237 0.62 26.07 0.42
CA TYR A 237 -0.44 25.58 -0.46
C TYR A 237 -1.64 25.06 0.34
N ALA A 238 -2.83 25.31 -0.19
CA ALA A 238 -4.11 24.85 0.37
C ALA A 238 -4.29 25.18 1.87
N PRO A 239 -4.13 26.45 2.28
CA PRO A 239 -4.27 26.82 3.69
C PRO A 239 -5.70 26.60 4.20
N GLY A 240 -5.81 26.23 5.47
CA GLY A 240 -7.07 26.22 6.20
C GLY A 240 -7.19 25.05 7.17
N THR A 241 -8.36 24.93 7.80
CA THR A 241 -8.64 23.86 8.77
C THR A 241 -8.56 22.48 8.12
N VAL A 242 -7.62 21.66 8.58
CA VAL A 242 -7.50 20.25 8.20
C VAL A 242 -8.39 19.40 9.09
N LYS A 243 -9.03 18.39 8.50
CA LYS A 243 -9.92 17.45 9.19
C LYS A 243 -10.16 16.23 8.31
N GLY A 244 -10.45 15.11 8.96
CA GLY A 244 -10.89 13.90 8.28
C GLY A 244 -12.34 13.97 7.80
N VAL A 245 -12.76 12.90 7.14
CA VAL A 245 -14.17 12.69 6.74
C VAL A 245 -15.05 12.41 7.97
N ALA A 246 -14.53 11.72 8.99
CA ALA A 246 -15.22 11.46 10.26
C ALA A 246 -14.38 11.98 11.45
N PRO A 247 -14.34 13.30 11.70
CA PRO A 247 -13.37 13.89 12.63
C PRO A 247 -13.58 13.50 14.09
N LYS A 248 -14.76 13.00 14.48
CA LYS A 248 -15.04 12.47 15.82
C LYS A 248 -14.94 10.95 15.95
N ALA A 249 -14.56 10.23 14.89
CA ALA A 249 -14.30 8.79 14.97
C ALA A 249 -12.95 8.51 15.65
N HIS A 250 -12.81 7.37 16.30
CA HIS A 250 -11.56 6.91 16.90
C HIS A 250 -10.67 6.23 15.86
N VAL A 251 -9.35 6.41 15.98
CA VAL A 251 -8.33 5.76 15.16
C VAL A 251 -7.83 4.51 15.87
N ALA A 252 -7.78 3.39 15.16
CA ALA A 252 -7.04 2.21 15.55
C ALA A 252 -6.03 1.83 14.46
N MET A 253 -4.74 1.96 14.75
CA MET A 253 -3.68 1.74 13.77
C MET A 253 -3.13 0.31 13.84
N TYR A 254 -3.07 -0.37 12.70
CA TYR A 254 -2.51 -1.70 12.54
C TYR A 254 -1.37 -1.63 11.52
N LYS A 255 -0.15 -1.35 12.01
CA LYS A 255 1.01 -1.12 11.15
C LYS A 255 1.44 -2.39 10.44
N VAL A 256 1.51 -2.30 9.12
CA VAL A 256 2.19 -3.20 8.19
C VAL A 256 3.21 -2.35 7.41
N ASP A 257 4.48 -2.72 7.45
CA ASP A 257 5.56 -1.87 6.95
C ASP A 257 5.78 -2.00 5.43
N ASN A 258 6.62 -1.15 4.84
CA ASN A 258 6.99 -1.24 3.43
C ASN A 258 7.77 -2.54 3.20
N GLY A 259 7.27 -3.38 2.29
CA GLY A 259 7.77 -4.75 2.13
C GLY A 259 7.30 -5.73 3.21
N SER A 260 6.26 -5.40 3.97
CA SER A 260 5.47 -6.39 4.70
C SER A 260 4.81 -7.36 3.74
N PHE A 261 4.46 -8.52 4.29
CA PHE A 261 3.96 -9.62 3.50
C PHE A 261 2.48 -9.87 3.78
N THR A 262 1.79 -10.58 2.88
CA THR A 262 0.38 -10.99 3.07
C THR A 262 0.09 -11.54 4.48
N SER A 263 1.05 -12.20 5.13
CA SER A 263 0.93 -12.74 6.48
C SER A 263 0.80 -11.67 7.56
N ASP A 264 1.58 -10.59 7.48
CA ASP A 264 1.46 -9.43 8.38
C ASP A 264 0.10 -8.73 8.16
N TYR A 265 -0.36 -8.69 6.90
CA TYR A 265 -1.62 -8.05 6.51
C TYR A 265 -2.86 -8.77 7.04
N ILE A 266 -2.91 -10.09 6.89
CA ILE A 266 -4.00 -10.90 7.44
C ILE A 266 -3.98 -10.82 8.97
N ALA A 267 -2.80 -10.81 9.60
CA ALA A 267 -2.67 -10.66 11.06
C ALA A 267 -3.25 -9.32 11.54
N ALA A 268 -2.95 -8.24 10.81
CA ALA A 268 -3.48 -6.91 11.11
C ALA A 268 -5.02 -6.87 11.05
N ILE A 269 -5.61 -7.43 10.00
CA ILE A 269 -7.07 -7.52 9.87
C ILE A 269 -7.67 -8.41 10.97
N ASP A 270 -7.05 -9.56 11.28
CA ASP A 270 -7.50 -10.48 12.34
C ASP A 270 -7.61 -9.78 13.69
N TRP A 271 -6.58 -9.01 14.03
CA TRP A 271 -6.54 -8.23 15.26
C TRP A 271 -7.54 -7.08 15.24
N ALA A 272 -7.73 -6.40 14.11
CA ALA A 272 -8.73 -5.35 14.00
C ALA A 272 -10.16 -5.87 14.26
N LEU A 273 -10.50 -7.03 13.70
CA LEU A 273 -11.79 -7.67 13.95
C LEU A 273 -11.95 -8.11 15.41
N ARG A 274 -10.88 -8.63 16.02
CA ARG A 274 -10.89 -9.03 17.44
C ARG A 274 -11.07 -7.82 18.36
N ASP A 275 -10.40 -6.72 18.05
CA ASP A 275 -10.38 -5.50 18.87
C ASP A 275 -11.73 -4.75 18.79
N GLY A 276 -12.51 -5.01 17.73
CA GLY A 276 -13.90 -4.57 17.59
C GLY A 276 -14.06 -3.27 16.79
N VAL A 277 -13.28 -3.10 15.72
CA VAL A 277 -13.44 -1.98 14.77
C VAL A 277 -14.79 -2.06 14.04
N ASP A 278 -15.34 -0.92 13.63
CA ASP A 278 -16.60 -0.86 12.84
C ASP A 278 -16.33 -0.74 11.34
N VAL A 279 -15.22 -0.08 11.00
CA VAL A 279 -14.78 0.18 9.63
C VAL A 279 -13.32 -0.21 9.49
N LEU A 280 -12.97 -0.83 8.37
CA LEU A 280 -11.59 -1.04 7.93
C LEU A 280 -11.28 -0.15 6.74
N SER A 281 -10.24 0.66 6.86
CA SER A 281 -9.65 1.45 5.79
C SER A 281 -8.35 0.80 5.33
N LEU A 282 -8.35 0.30 4.10
CA LEU A 282 -7.29 -0.53 3.53
C LEU A 282 -6.74 0.12 2.26
N SER A 283 -5.73 0.95 2.41
CA SER A 283 -5.08 1.65 1.28
C SER A 283 -3.88 0.86 0.74
N LEU A 284 -4.09 -0.45 0.63
CA LEU A 284 -3.10 -1.49 0.40
C LEU A 284 -3.76 -2.69 -0.31
N GLY A 285 -2.97 -3.48 -1.05
CA GLY A 285 -3.44 -4.76 -1.58
C GLY A 285 -2.52 -5.39 -2.64
N PHE A 286 -3.11 -6.22 -3.51
CA PHE A 286 -2.38 -7.01 -4.50
C PHE A 286 -2.83 -6.73 -5.93
N ASP A 287 -1.86 -6.72 -6.85
CA ASP A 287 -2.09 -6.57 -8.27
C ASP A 287 -2.10 -7.94 -8.96
N ASP A 288 -2.91 -8.09 -10.01
CA ASP A 288 -2.91 -9.28 -10.89
C ASP A 288 -3.13 -10.62 -10.13
N CYS A 289 -3.90 -10.60 -9.04
CA CYS A 289 -4.17 -11.77 -8.19
C CYS A 289 -5.63 -12.27 -8.35
N ALA A 290 -5.84 -13.58 -8.30
CA ALA A 290 -7.19 -14.17 -8.26
C ALA A 290 -7.77 -14.05 -6.85
N LEU A 291 -9.10 -13.95 -6.71
CA LEU A 291 -9.75 -13.72 -5.40
C LEU A 291 -9.39 -14.77 -4.33
N TYR A 292 -9.23 -16.04 -4.72
CA TYR A 292 -8.88 -17.13 -3.80
C TYR A 292 -7.38 -17.16 -3.44
N ASP A 293 -6.56 -16.36 -4.14
CA ASP A 293 -5.14 -16.16 -3.85
C ASP A 293 -4.86 -14.78 -3.24
N ASP A 294 -5.88 -13.93 -3.12
CA ASP A 294 -5.77 -12.57 -2.61
C ASP A 294 -6.02 -12.54 -1.09
N ALA A 295 -4.95 -12.24 -0.34
CA ALA A 295 -5.00 -12.17 1.11
C ALA A 295 -5.94 -11.08 1.65
N VAL A 296 -6.08 -9.96 0.94
CA VAL A 296 -7.04 -8.90 1.30
C VAL A 296 -8.45 -9.44 1.11
N ALA A 297 -8.73 -10.08 -0.02
CA ALA A 297 -10.03 -10.68 -0.28
C ALA A 297 -10.42 -11.68 0.82
N LEU A 298 -9.54 -12.63 1.11
CA LEU A 298 -9.80 -13.70 2.07
C LEU A 298 -10.01 -13.17 3.49
N ALA A 299 -9.16 -12.24 3.96
CA ALA A 299 -9.28 -11.65 5.28
C ALA A 299 -10.53 -10.75 5.43
N THR A 300 -10.86 -10.00 4.39
CA THR A 300 -12.00 -9.06 4.41
C THR A 300 -13.35 -9.76 4.26
N PHE A 301 -13.39 -10.97 3.71
CA PHE A 301 -14.62 -11.78 3.69
C PHE A 301 -15.15 -12.01 5.12
N ALA A 302 -14.25 -12.32 6.05
CA ALA A 302 -14.59 -12.53 7.45
C ALA A 302 -14.88 -11.23 8.22
N ALA A 303 -14.42 -10.08 7.71
CA ALA A 303 -14.80 -8.76 8.24
C ALA A 303 -16.28 -8.47 7.94
N VAL A 304 -16.69 -8.69 6.69
CA VAL A 304 -18.07 -8.46 6.24
C VAL A 304 -19.05 -9.40 6.95
N ASP A 305 -18.68 -10.66 7.17
CA ASP A 305 -19.48 -11.61 7.97
C ASP A 305 -19.70 -11.16 9.43
N ARG A 306 -18.79 -10.32 9.95
CA ARG A 306 -18.89 -9.70 11.29
C ARG A 306 -19.50 -8.30 11.27
N ASN A 307 -20.14 -7.90 10.18
CA ASN A 307 -20.73 -6.57 9.97
C ASN A 307 -19.71 -5.42 10.07
N VAL A 308 -18.44 -5.67 9.74
CA VAL A 308 -17.43 -4.62 9.62
C VAL A 308 -17.42 -4.12 8.17
N PHE A 309 -17.61 -2.82 7.99
CA PHE A 309 -17.54 -2.20 6.67
C PHE A 309 -16.09 -2.11 6.21
N VAL A 310 -15.81 -2.44 4.95
CA VAL A 310 -14.43 -2.42 4.41
C VAL A 310 -14.36 -1.52 3.18
N ALA A 311 -13.43 -0.57 3.21
CA ALA A 311 -13.06 0.25 2.07
C ALA A 311 -11.63 -0.09 1.62
N THR A 312 -11.46 -0.39 0.33
CA THR A 312 -10.17 -0.66 -0.30
C THR A 312 -9.92 0.33 -1.44
N SER A 313 -8.65 0.57 -1.76
CA SER A 313 -8.27 1.35 -2.95
C SER A 313 -8.34 0.51 -4.24
N ALA A 314 -8.69 1.15 -5.36
CA ALA A 314 -8.68 0.56 -6.71
C ALA A 314 -7.29 0.53 -7.36
N GLY A 315 -6.25 1.03 -6.66
CA GLY A 315 -4.86 1.01 -7.08
C GLY A 315 -4.49 2.04 -8.14
N ASN A 316 -3.18 2.24 -8.30
CA ASN A 316 -2.59 3.30 -9.10
C ASN A 316 -2.01 2.83 -10.46
N ARG A 317 -2.40 1.66 -10.97
CA ARG A 317 -1.88 1.07 -12.23
C ARG A 317 -2.64 1.48 -13.50
N GLY A 318 -3.57 2.42 -13.39
CA GLY A 318 -4.27 2.99 -14.55
C GLY A 318 -3.31 3.66 -15.55
N PRO A 319 -3.82 4.12 -16.71
CA PRO A 319 -5.23 4.20 -17.09
C PRO A 319 -5.71 3.02 -17.96
N MET A 320 -4.86 2.02 -18.23
CA MET A 320 -5.24 0.89 -19.09
C MET A 320 -6.37 0.06 -18.45
N HIS A 321 -7.24 -0.52 -19.29
CA HIS A 321 -8.30 -1.42 -18.83
C HIS A 321 -7.73 -2.64 -18.09
N GLY A 322 -8.50 -3.16 -17.12
CA GLY A 322 -8.11 -4.35 -16.36
C GLY A 322 -6.94 -4.13 -15.40
N LYS A 323 -6.75 -2.89 -14.92
CA LYS A 323 -5.69 -2.52 -13.96
C LYS A 323 -6.22 -2.19 -12.57
N ILE A 324 -7.49 -2.50 -12.29
CA ILE A 324 -8.06 -2.38 -10.96
C ILE A 324 -7.34 -3.31 -9.99
N HIS A 325 -7.03 -2.76 -8.84
CA HIS A 325 -6.52 -3.42 -7.64
C HIS A 325 -7.70 -3.75 -6.71
N ASN A 326 -7.58 -4.77 -5.86
CA ASN A 326 -8.63 -5.13 -4.90
C ASN A 326 -10.05 -5.27 -5.53
N GLY A 327 -10.17 -5.96 -6.68
CA GLY A 327 -11.43 -6.21 -7.38
C GLY A 327 -12.37 -7.19 -6.67
N ILE A 328 -12.66 -6.92 -5.40
CA ILE A 328 -13.25 -7.84 -4.42
C ILE A 328 -14.75 -7.53 -4.26
N PRO A 329 -15.66 -8.47 -4.57
CA PRO A 329 -17.10 -8.17 -4.61
C PRO A 329 -17.76 -7.74 -3.30
N TRP A 330 -17.18 -8.10 -2.15
CA TRP A 330 -17.77 -7.86 -0.82
C TRP A 330 -17.26 -6.60 -0.11
N VAL A 331 -16.33 -5.85 -0.71
CA VAL A 331 -15.80 -4.61 -0.14
C VAL A 331 -16.11 -3.42 -1.05
N LEU A 332 -16.01 -2.21 -0.51
CA LEU A 332 -16.07 -1.00 -1.33
C LEU A 332 -14.70 -0.72 -1.94
N THR A 333 -14.51 -1.02 -3.23
CA THR A 333 -13.31 -0.64 -3.98
C THR A 333 -13.41 0.78 -4.52
N VAL A 334 -12.52 1.67 -4.10
CA VAL A 334 -12.59 3.13 -4.31
C VAL A 334 -11.58 3.58 -5.37
N ALA A 335 -12.06 4.17 -6.46
CA ALA A 335 -11.23 4.84 -7.45
C ALA A 335 -10.89 6.28 -7.04
N ALA A 336 -9.80 6.83 -7.60
CA ALA A 336 -9.40 8.22 -7.36
C ALA A 336 -9.99 9.17 -8.41
N GLY A 337 -10.62 10.26 -7.95
CA GLY A 337 -11.13 11.35 -8.78
C GLY A 337 -10.48 12.69 -8.42
N THR A 338 -10.47 13.63 -9.36
CA THR A 338 -10.02 14.99 -9.10
C THR A 338 -11.09 15.79 -8.35
N ILE A 339 -10.65 16.78 -7.57
CA ILE A 339 -11.52 17.75 -6.91
C ILE A 339 -11.40 19.12 -7.61
N GLY A 340 -12.30 20.04 -7.31
CA GLY A 340 -12.29 21.41 -7.86
C GLY A 340 -11.13 22.32 -7.41
N ARG A 341 -10.01 21.76 -6.92
CA ARG A 341 -8.82 22.48 -6.46
C ARG A 341 -7.62 22.08 -7.29
N GLU A 342 -6.90 23.07 -7.81
CA GLU A 342 -5.60 22.88 -8.45
C GLU A 342 -4.52 23.66 -7.69
N LEU A 343 -3.33 23.07 -7.55
CA LEU A 343 -2.15 23.73 -7.00
C LEU A 343 -1.26 24.17 -8.16
N GLY A 344 -0.86 25.44 -8.15
CA GLY A 344 -0.23 26.03 -9.32
C GLY A 344 0.56 27.29 -9.04
N ALA A 345 1.24 27.74 -10.09
CA ALA A 345 1.94 29.01 -10.15
C ALA A 345 1.54 29.76 -11.42
N GLU A 346 1.67 31.07 -11.39
CA GLU A 346 1.42 31.95 -12.53
C GLU A 346 2.76 32.44 -13.09
N VAL A 347 2.98 32.26 -14.40
CA VAL A 347 4.11 32.86 -15.12
C VAL A 347 3.62 34.09 -15.87
N LYS A 348 4.33 35.20 -15.72
CA LYS A 348 4.08 36.45 -16.44
C LYS A 348 5.20 36.69 -17.43
N LEU A 349 4.86 36.74 -18.72
CA LEU A 349 5.83 37.09 -19.75
C LEU A 349 6.02 38.62 -19.74
N ALA A 350 7.28 39.06 -19.65
CA ALA A 350 7.64 40.47 -19.66
C ALA A 350 7.25 41.16 -20.99
N GLY A 351 7.19 42.51 -20.98
CA GLY A 351 6.92 43.31 -22.18
C GLY A 351 5.46 43.35 -22.63
N GLY A 352 4.50 43.22 -21.70
CA GLY A 352 3.06 43.19 -22.01
C GLY A 352 2.58 41.84 -22.54
N GLY A 353 3.35 40.77 -22.30
CA GLY A 353 3.03 39.41 -22.72
C GLY A 353 1.90 38.76 -21.93
N ALA A 354 1.48 37.59 -22.39
CA ALA A 354 0.45 36.80 -21.72
C ALA A 354 0.88 36.34 -20.33
N SER A 355 -0.10 36.18 -19.44
CA SER A 355 0.08 35.43 -18.21
C SER A 355 -0.54 34.05 -18.33
N VAL A 356 0.15 33.04 -17.81
CA VAL A 356 -0.23 31.66 -17.95
C VAL A 356 -0.17 30.97 -16.59
N PHE A 357 -1.29 30.38 -16.19
CA PHE A 357 -1.37 29.54 -15.01
C PHE A 357 -1.02 28.09 -15.38
N GLY A 358 -0.33 27.41 -14.48
CA GLY A 358 0.11 26.04 -14.64
C GLY A 358 0.29 25.36 -13.29
N ARG A 359 0.30 24.04 -13.30
CA ARG A 359 0.39 23.20 -12.10
C ARG A 359 1.79 23.28 -11.50
N SER A 360 1.87 23.39 -10.18
CA SER A 360 3.13 23.48 -9.44
C SER A 360 2.92 23.16 -7.97
N ILE A 361 3.92 22.50 -7.39
CA ILE A 361 4.06 22.24 -5.96
C ILE A 361 5.47 22.65 -5.48
N TYR A 362 6.05 23.67 -6.13
CA TYR A 362 7.37 24.16 -5.78
C TYR A 362 7.37 24.74 -4.35
N LEU A 363 8.27 24.25 -3.51
CA LEU A 363 8.26 24.53 -2.06
C LEU A 363 9.14 25.72 -1.65
N GLY A 364 9.90 26.31 -2.58
CA GLY A 364 10.77 27.44 -2.28
C GLY A 364 10.09 28.79 -2.49
N SER A 365 10.86 29.87 -2.30
CA SER A 365 10.36 31.22 -2.55
C SER A 365 10.30 31.50 -4.04
N TYR A 366 9.13 31.96 -4.53
CA TYR A 366 9.04 32.43 -5.90
C TYR A 366 9.80 33.76 -6.05
N SER A 367 10.37 33.98 -7.23
CA SER A 367 11.03 35.23 -7.59
C SER A 367 10.17 36.01 -8.58
N THR A 368 10.01 37.31 -8.34
CA THR A 368 9.42 38.24 -9.32
C THR A 368 10.46 38.83 -10.26
N ALA A 369 11.73 38.44 -10.14
CA ALA A 369 12.79 38.93 -11.00
C ALA A 369 12.61 38.38 -12.42
N GLU A 370 12.78 39.25 -13.41
CA GLU A 370 12.74 38.84 -14.81
C GLU A 370 13.96 37.96 -15.12
N ALA A 371 13.69 36.84 -15.79
CA ALA A 371 14.72 35.93 -16.27
C ALA A 371 14.48 35.62 -17.75
N PRO A 372 15.56 35.56 -18.57
CA PRO A 372 15.43 35.17 -19.97
C PRO A 372 14.92 33.72 -20.08
N ILE A 373 14.14 33.45 -21.12
CA ILE A 373 13.56 32.14 -21.39
C ILE A 373 14.33 31.47 -22.54
N VAL A 374 14.50 30.14 -22.47
CA VAL A 374 15.10 29.35 -23.55
C VAL A 374 14.31 28.06 -23.79
N PHE A 375 13.89 27.82 -25.02
CA PHE A 375 13.27 26.56 -25.41
C PHE A 375 14.33 25.51 -25.77
N LEU A 376 14.28 24.35 -25.11
CA LEU A 376 15.24 23.24 -25.26
C LEU A 376 14.57 21.94 -25.72
N ALA A 377 13.51 22.05 -26.53
CA ALA A 377 12.76 20.91 -27.06
C ALA A 377 12.32 19.96 -25.94
N ASP A 378 12.84 18.75 -25.86
CA ASP A 378 12.36 17.71 -24.94
C ASP A 378 13.13 17.63 -23.60
N CYS A 379 14.19 18.42 -23.44
CA CYS A 379 15.04 18.44 -22.24
C CYS A 379 15.62 17.05 -21.87
N SER A 380 15.82 16.18 -22.85
CA SER A 380 16.41 14.85 -22.68
C SER A 380 17.93 14.88 -22.37
N SER A 381 18.60 16.01 -22.62
CA SER A 381 20.05 16.18 -22.41
C SER A 381 20.39 17.11 -21.24
N ALA A 382 20.84 16.52 -20.12
CA ALA A 382 21.32 17.30 -18.96
C ALA A 382 22.46 18.26 -19.32
N THR A 383 23.35 17.88 -20.24
CA THR A 383 24.47 18.72 -20.70
C THR A 383 23.97 19.94 -21.48
N GLU A 384 22.95 19.77 -22.31
CA GLU A 384 22.38 20.87 -23.07
C GLU A 384 21.65 21.86 -22.17
N ILE A 385 20.89 21.36 -21.19
CA ILE A 385 20.25 22.18 -20.14
C ILE A 385 21.30 23.01 -19.42
N ARG A 386 22.40 22.40 -18.98
CA ARG A 386 23.50 23.11 -18.32
C ARG A 386 24.08 24.22 -19.19
N ARG A 387 24.35 23.93 -20.47
CA ARG A 387 25.03 24.85 -21.38
C ARG A 387 24.15 26.02 -21.81
N ARG A 388 22.87 25.76 -22.12
CA ARG A 388 21.98 26.75 -22.73
C ARG A 388 20.97 27.36 -21.75
N GLY A 389 20.68 26.66 -20.65
CA GLY A 389 19.75 27.05 -19.60
C GLY A 389 20.36 27.83 -18.44
N ALA A 390 21.68 27.96 -18.37
CA ALA A 390 22.36 28.67 -17.28
C ALA A 390 21.83 30.11 -17.12
N GLY A 391 21.31 30.43 -15.93
CA GLY A 391 20.72 31.73 -15.62
C GLY A 391 19.41 32.03 -16.35
N ARG A 392 18.72 31.00 -16.87
CA ARG A 392 17.49 31.14 -17.68
C ARG A 392 16.37 30.25 -17.14
N VAL A 393 15.13 30.58 -17.54
CA VAL A 393 13.99 29.66 -17.43
C VAL A 393 13.99 28.76 -18.66
N VAL A 394 14.06 27.45 -18.45
CA VAL A 394 14.08 26.46 -19.53
C VAL A 394 12.66 26.04 -19.89
N VAL A 395 12.32 25.99 -21.17
CA VAL A 395 11.03 25.49 -21.65
C VAL A 395 11.22 24.15 -22.34
N CYS A 396 10.48 23.15 -21.89
CA CYS A 396 10.51 21.78 -22.38
C CYS A 396 9.12 21.35 -22.87
N HIS A 397 9.05 20.61 -23.97
CA HIS A 397 7.87 19.90 -24.42
C HIS A 397 8.10 18.40 -24.19
N VAL A 398 7.33 17.79 -23.29
CA VAL A 398 7.53 16.41 -22.83
C VAL A 398 6.27 15.59 -23.09
N ASP A 399 6.44 14.50 -23.80
CA ASP A 399 5.38 13.55 -24.13
C ASP A 399 5.79 12.11 -23.78
N LYS A 400 4.88 11.16 -24.02
CA LYS A 400 5.09 9.73 -23.75
C LYS A 400 6.23 9.09 -24.56
N HIS A 401 6.75 9.76 -25.58
CA HIS A 401 7.84 9.29 -26.44
C HIS A 401 9.17 10.01 -26.14
N THR A 402 9.16 10.96 -25.20
CA THR A 402 10.37 11.69 -24.81
C THR A 402 11.37 10.74 -24.16
N PRO A 403 12.61 10.66 -24.66
CA PRO A 403 13.60 9.73 -24.15
C PRO A 403 14.16 10.16 -22.79
N GLY A 404 14.45 9.18 -21.95
CA GLY A 404 15.04 9.39 -20.63
C GLY A 404 14.07 10.01 -19.63
N ASP A 405 14.62 10.75 -18.67
CA ASP A 405 13.84 11.44 -17.64
C ASP A 405 14.17 12.94 -17.66
N PRO A 406 13.39 13.74 -18.41
CA PRO A 406 13.56 15.18 -18.47
C PRO A 406 13.45 15.86 -17.11
N PHE A 407 12.62 15.33 -16.19
CA PHE A 407 12.47 15.88 -14.84
C PHE A 407 13.75 15.68 -14.04
N ALA A 408 14.33 14.47 -14.06
CA ALA A 408 15.62 14.22 -13.43
C ALA A 408 16.76 15.06 -14.02
N ASN A 409 16.75 15.31 -15.34
CA ASN A 409 17.73 16.16 -15.99
C ASN A 409 17.60 17.63 -15.58
N LEU A 410 16.37 18.14 -15.46
CA LEU A 410 16.10 19.48 -14.92
C LEU A 410 16.52 19.58 -13.45
N GLN A 411 16.20 18.57 -12.63
CA GLN A 411 16.57 18.52 -11.22
C GLN A 411 18.09 18.52 -11.01
N LYS A 412 18.85 17.74 -11.80
CA LYS A 412 20.33 17.75 -11.80
C LYS A 412 20.91 19.13 -12.12
N ASN A 413 20.18 19.94 -12.88
CA ASN A 413 20.60 21.28 -13.29
C ASN A 413 19.90 22.40 -12.52
N SER A 414 19.13 22.10 -11.47
CA SER A 414 18.52 23.09 -10.58
C SER A 414 19.56 24.09 -10.05
N GLY A 415 20.80 23.63 -9.83
CA GLY A 415 21.96 24.44 -9.48
C GLY A 415 22.29 25.61 -10.42
N VAL A 416 21.85 25.54 -11.69
CA VAL A 416 22.35 26.34 -12.81
C VAL A 416 21.24 27.10 -13.53
N ILE A 417 20.04 26.53 -13.63
CA ILE A 417 18.86 27.18 -14.23
C ILE A 417 18.09 28.00 -13.20
N VAL A 418 17.31 28.97 -13.65
CA VAL A 418 16.43 29.79 -12.80
C VAL A 418 15.10 29.07 -12.53
N GLY A 419 14.62 28.31 -13.51
CA GLY A 419 13.40 27.52 -13.40
C GLY A 419 13.13 26.75 -14.70
N ALA A 420 12.03 26.00 -14.72
CA ALA A 420 11.59 25.28 -15.89
C ALA A 420 10.07 25.36 -16.07
N ILE A 421 9.67 25.43 -17.34
CA ILE A 421 8.30 25.32 -17.83
C ILE A 421 8.21 24.06 -18.65
N ILE A 422 7.34 23.14 -18.27
CA ILE A 422 7.15 21.87 -18.96
C ILE A 422 5.76 21.86 -19.57
N ILE A 423 5.70 21.67 -20.88
CA ILE A 423 4.47 21.54 -21.66
C ILE A 423 4.27 20.04 -21.85
N SER A 424 3.25 19.45 -21.23
CA SER A 424 2.95 18.02 -21.40
C SER A 424 1.50 17.76 -21.74
N PRO A 425 1.18 17.44 -23.01
CA PRO A 425 -0.19 17.14 -23.44
C PRO A 425 -0.64 15.70 -23.17
N SER A 426 0.26 14.79 -22.79
CA SER A 426 -0.01 13.34 -22.81
C SER A 426 0.41 12.54 -21.58
N ILE A 427 1.18 13.11 -20.66
CA ILE A 427 1.65 12.38 -19.46
C ILE A 427 0.64 12.51 -18.31
N ILE A 428 -0.22 13.53 -18.34
CA ILE A 428 -1.30 13.78 -17.37
C ILE A 428 -2.56 14.15 -18.17
N PRO A 429 -3.77 13.73 -17.77
CA PRO A 429 -4.98 14.05 -18.54
C PRO A 429 -5.12 15.57 -18.64
N ASP A 430 -5.35 16.05 -19.86
CA ASP A 430 -5.42 17.45 -20.28
C ASP A 430 -4.07 18.16 -20.42
N ALA A 431 -3.92 18.98 -21.47
CA ALA A 431 -2.70 19.71 -21.76
C ALA A 431 -2.27 20.59 -20.58
N ALA A 432 -1.26 20.15 -19.83
CA ALA A 432 -0.88 20.75 -18.58
C ALA A 432 0.52 21.39 -18.68
N LEU A 433 0.60 22.62 -18.18
CA LEU A 433 1.84 23.34 -17.97
C LEU A 433 2.32 23.09 -16.55
N TYR A 434 3.55 22.63 -16.40
CA TYR A 434 4.18 22.42 -15.10
C TYR A 434 5.29 23.42 -14.88
N PHE A 435 5.36 23.94 -13.67
CA PHE A 435 6.41 24.85 -13.28
C PHE A 435 7.27 24.28 -12.16
N THR A 436 8.59 24.35 -12.33
CA THR A 436 9.57 24.04 -11.30
C THR A 436 10.51 25.25 -11.17
N PHE A 437 10.61 25.87 -10.00
CA PHE A 437 11.48 27.03 -9.78
C PHE A 437 12.64 26.66 -8.86
N ARG A 438 13.58 27.58 -8.65
CA ARG A 438 14.62 27.47 -7.62
C ARG A 438 14.71 28.73 -6.80
#